data_AF-A0AAE4MSQ4-F1
#
_entry.id   AF-A0AAE4MSQ4-F1
#
_cell.length_a   1.000
_cell.length_b   1.000
_cell.length_c   1.000
_cell.angle_alpha   90.00
_cell.angle_beta   90.00
_cell.angle_gamma   90.00
#
_symmetry.space_group_name_H-M   'P 1'
#
loop_
_entity.id
_entity.type
_entity.pdbx_description
1 polymer ?
#
loop_
_entity_poly.entity_id
_entity_poly.type
_entity_poly.pdbx_seq_one_letter_code
_entity_poly.pdbx_strand_id
1 'polypeptide(L)'
;MDRELSEYVMIERVEMIARLTTEGTCQERDREIALNLIAEIARGNLMKNNNFSVVFYAPPIDERFAREGKVKVNITLDKGQQIGQPIIDAFRCELARRIQSVFPSTSVIVKKGSVAGVELVGFDKDSDREALDTILREVWEDESWR
;
A
#
# COMPACT_ATOMS: atom_id res chain seq x y z
N MET A 1 -0.39 -24.49 -44.20
CA MET A 1 -1.11 -23.73 -43.15
C MET A 1 -0.37 -23.77 -41.81
N ASP A 2 0.33 -24.86 -41.47
CA ASP A 2 1.04 -24.99 -40.17
C ASP A 2 2.32 -24.15 -39.99
N ARG A 3 2.99 -23.74 -41.08
CA ARG A 3 4.28 -23.03 -41.00
C ARG A 3 4.13 -21.59 -40.53
N GLU A 4 3.12 -20.87 -41.03
CA GLU A 4 2.78 -19.51 -40.59
C GLU A 4 2.29 -19.48 -39.14
N LEU A 5 1.53 -20.50 -38.72
CA LEU A 5 1.11 -20.65 -37.33
C LEU A 5 2.31 -20.86 -36.40
N SER A 6 3.32 -21.60 -36.85
CA SER A 6 4.56 -21.80 -36.08
C SER A 6 5.40 -20.52 -35.96
N GLU A 7 5.44 -19.69 -37.02
CA GLU A 7 6.15 -18.41 -37.01
C GLU A 7 5.45 -17.39 -36.10
N TYR A 8 4.11 -17.34 -36.13
CA TYR A 8 3.33 -16.48 -35.24
C TYR A 8 3.53 -16.84 -33.76
N VAL A 9 3.46 -18.13 -33.44
CA VAL A 9 3.72 -18.63 -32.07
C VAL A 9 5.16 -18.34 -31.63
N MET A 10 6.13 -18.43 -32.55
CA MET A 10 7.51 -18.10 -32.24
C MET A 10 7.68 -16.60 -31.94
N ILE A 11 7.02 -15.73 -32.72
CA ILE A 11 7.04 -14.28 -32.52
C ILE A 11 6.37 -13.89 -31.19
N GLU A 12 5.19 -14.41 -30.87
CA GLU A 12 4.52 -14.14 -29.59
C GLU A 12 5.38 -14.57 -28.39
N ARG A 13 6.05 -15.73 -28.48
CA ARG A 13 6.95 -16.20 -27.42
C ARG A 13 8.17 -15.31 -27.27
N VAL A 14 8.75 -14.84 -28.37
CA VAL A 14 9.88 -13.90 -28.34
C VAL A 14 9.46 -12.56 -27.74
N GLU A 15 8.29 -12.05 -28.09
CA GLU A 15 7.73 -10.80 -27.54
C GLU A 15 7.41 -10.93 -26.05
N MET A 16 6.89 -12.08 -25.61
CA MET A 16 6.67 -12.40 -24.20
C MET A 16 7.98 -12.46 -23.42
N ILE A 17 9.02 -13.11 -23.97
CA ILE A 17 10.36 -13.14 -23.36
C ILE A 17 10.92 -11.71 -23.26
N ALA A 18 10.80 -10.92 -24.34
CA ALA A 18 11.23 -9.53 -24.35
C ALA A 18 10.54 -8.72 -23.24
N ARG A 19 9.20 -8.79 -23.14
CA ARG A 19 8.43 -8.15 -22.06
C ARG A 19 8.86 -8.58 -20.66
N LEU A 20 9.02 -9.89 -20.43
CA LEU A 20 9.47 -10.45 -19.15
C LEU A 20 10.89 -10.00 -18.77
N THR A 21 11.77 -9.77 -19.75
CA THR A 21 13.10 -9.20 -19.50
C THR A 21 13.08 -7.68 -19.26
N THR A 22 12.08 -6.95 -19.78
CA THR A 22 12.00 -5.49 -19.66
C THR A 22 11.18 -5.00 -18.46
N GLU A 23 10.19 -5.74 -17.95
CA GLU A 23 9.18 -5.22 -17.01
C GLU A 23 9.40 -5.54 -15.52
N GLY A 24 10.60 -5.93 -15.06
CA GLY A 24 10.84 -5.95 -13.61
C GLY A 24 12.02 -6.74 -13.10
N THR A 25 13.25 -6.35 -13.48
CA THR A 25 14.43 -6.83 -12.75
C THR A 25 15.17 -5.62 -12.18
N CYS A 26 15.14 -5.47 -10.85
CA CYS A 26 16.21 -4.74 -10.16
C CYS A 26 17.50 -5.50 -10.51
N GLN A 27 18.35 -4.90 -11.35
CA GLN A 27 19.53 -5.58 -11.85
C GLN A 27 20.52 -5.77 -10.70
N GLU A 28 21.41 -6.75 -10.80
CA GLU A 28 22.48 -6.94 -9.81
C GLU A 28 23.26 -5.64 -9.56
N ARG A 29 23.39 -4.80 -10.61
CA ARG A 29 23.92 -3.43 -10.53
C ARG A 29 23.10 -2.49 -9.66
N ASP A 30 21.77 -2.51 -9.75
CA ASP A 30 20.91 -1.64 -8.93
C ASP A 30 21.01 -2.04 -7.45
N ARG A 31 21.16 -3.34 -7.19
CA ARG A 31 21.42 -3.88 -5.85
C ARG A 31 22.80 -3.47 -5.33
N GLU A 32 23.84 -3.53 -6.17
CA GLU A 32 25.19 -3.10 -5.83
C GLU A 32 25.25 -1.59 -5.52
N ILE A 33 24.58 -0.78 -6.33
CA ILE A 33 24.45 0.68 -6.12
C ILE A 33 23.79 0.97 -4.77
N ALA A 34 22.69 0.28 -4.45
CA ALA A 34 22.01 0.43 -3.17
C ALA A 34 22.90 0.03 -1.98
N LEU A 35 23.61 -1.10 -2.09
CA LEU A 35 24.52 -1.57 -1.04
C LEU A 35 25.73 -0.65 -0.84
N ASN A 36 26.29 -0.12 -1.92
CA ASN A 36 27.40 0.82 -1.85
C ASN A 36 26.98 2.16 -1.22
N LEU A 37 25.78 2.66 -1.57
CA LEU A 37 25.22 3.86 -0.94
C LEU A 37 25.01 3.66 0.57
N ILE A 38 24.48 2.50 0.98
CA ILE A 38 24.31 2.14 2.39
C ILE A 38 25.67 2.08 3.10
N ALA A 39 26.70 1.50 2.48
CA ALA A 39 28.04 1.43 3.05
C ALA A 39 28.68 2.81 3.24
N GLU A 40 28.54 3.72 2.27
CA GLU A 40 29.05 5.09 2.36
C GLU A 40 28.32 5.93 3.42
N ILE A 41 27.01 5.69 3.61
CA ILE A 41 26.23 6.28 4.71
C ILE A 41 26.70 5.74 6.06
N ALA A 42 26.85 4.42 6.20
CA ALA A 42 27.30 3.77 7.44
C ALA A 42 28.72 4.19 7.84
N ARG A 43 29.58 4.46 6.86
CA ARG A 43 30.94 5.01 7.06
C ARG A 43 30.94 6.51 7.40
N GLY A 44 29.80 7.19 7.33
CA GLY A 44 29.68 8.62 7.62
C GLY A 44 30.23 9.53 6.52
N ASN A 45 30.51 8.99 5.33
CA ASN A 45 31.07 9.76 4.21
C ASN A 45 30.03 10.71 3.58
N LEU A 46 28.75 10.32 3.58
CA LEU A 46 27.65 11.16 3.06
C LEU A 46 27.25 12.31 4.02
N MET A 47 27.57 12.17 5.32
CA MET A 47 27.08 13.05 6.40
C MET A 47 27.89 14.34 6.60
N LYS A 48 28.84 14.65 5.71
CA LYS A 48 29.71 15.83 5.84
C LYS A 48 29.04 17.15 5.45
N ASN A 49 27.84 17.10 4.86
CA ASN A 49 27.06 18.28 4.53
C ASN A 49 25.80 18.32 5.41
N ASN A 50 25.75 19.25 6.37
CA ASN A 50 24.69 19.43 7.38
C ASN A 50 23.29 19.80 6.81
N ASN A 51 23.04 19.60 5.52
CA ASN A 51 21.84 20.08 4.84
C ASN A 51 20.72 19.04 4.73
N PHE A 52 20.95 17.78 5.08
CA PHE A 52 19.92 16.73 4.98
C PHE A 52 20.01 15.72 6.15
N SER A 53 18.83 15.39 6.70
CA SER A 53 18.67 14.33 7.71
C SER A 53 17.92 13.16 7.06
N VAL A 54 18.53 11.98 7.07
CA VAL A 54 17.90 10.74 6.62
C VAL A 54 17.63 9.88 7.85
N VAL A 55 16.36 9.66 8.17
CA VAL A 55 15.93 8.81 9.29
C VAL A 55 15.54 7.45 8.74
N PHE A 56 16.29 6.42 9.16
CA PHE A 56 15.96 5.04 8.82
C PHE A 56 15.10 4.43 9.91
N TYR A 57 13.88 4.00 9.55
CA TYR A 57 13.07 3.13 10.38
C TYR A 57 13.23 1.70 9.88
N ALA A 58 14.01 0.90 10.61
CA ALA A 58 14.05 -0.55 10.44
C ALA A 58 13.40 -1.16 11.69
N PRO A 59 12.14 -1.64 11.61
CA PRO A 59 11.53 -2.31 12.75
C PRO A 59 12.29 -3.62 13.07
N PRO A 60 12.40 -4.00 14.35
CA PRO A 60 13.16 -5.17 14.80
C PRO A 60 12.62 -6.47 14.19
N ILE A 61 13.55 -7.40 13.94
CA ILE A 61 13.33 -8.67 13.20
C ILE A 61 12.28 -9.59 13.84
N ASP A 62 11.97 -9.44 15.13
CA ASP A 62 10.89 -10.18 15.79
C ASP A 62 9.48 -9.86 15.25
N GLU A 63 9.30 -8.74 14.53
CA GLU A 63 8.04 -8.43 13.86
C GLU A 63 7.80 -9.26 12.58
N ARG A 64 8.78 -10.08 12.12
CA ARG A 64 8.59 -10.93 10.93
C ARG A 64 7.64 -12.10 11.18
N PHE A 65 7.45 -12.54 12.43
CA PHE A 65 6.56 -13.65 12.78
C PHE A 65 5.22 -13.22 13.37
N ALA A 66 4.99 -11.91 13.58
CA ALA A 66 3.66 -11.35 13.86
C ALA A 66 2.95 -10.83 12.59
N ARG A 67 3.43 -11.23 11.40
CA ARG A 67 2.69 -11.11 10.13
C ARG A 67 1.63 -12.21 10.03
N GLU A 68 0.66 -12.21 10.94
CA GLU A 68 -0.70 -12.36 10.44
C GLU A 68 -0.95 -11.11 9.58
N GLY A 69 -1.40 -11.29 8.34
CA GLY A 69 -1.66 -10.20 7.40
C GLY A 69 -2.58 -9.14 8.00
N LYS A 70 -2.02 -8.12 8.64
CA LYS A 70 -2.80 -7.00 9.19
C LYS A 70 -3.17 -6.09 8.04
N VAL A 71 -4.28 -6.44 7.42
CA VAL A 71 -5.02 -5.59 6.49
C VAL A 71 -5.40 -4.29 7.24
N LYS A 72 -5.16 -3.12 6.63
CA LYS A 72 -5.43 -1.83 7.25
C LYS A 72 -6.20 -0.91 6.32
N VAL A 73 -7.13 -0.18 6.89
CA VAL A 73 -7.88 0.90 6.23
C VAL A 73 -7.62 2.18 7.03
N ASN A 74 -6.94 3.13 6.39
CA ASN A 74 -6.73 4.47 6.96
C ASN A 74 -7.60 5.47 6.21
N ILE A 75 -8.42 6.20 6.95
CA ILE A 75 -9.24 7.28 6.40
C ILE A 75 -8.77 8.60 7.01
N THR A 76 -8.49 9.55 6.13
CA THR A 76 -8.19 10.93 6.51
C THR A 76 -9.37 11.80 6.13
N LEU A 77 -10.00 12.39 7.14
CA LEU A 77 -11.04 13.39 6.98
C LEU A 77 -10.40 14.79 6.90
N ASP A 78 -10.98 15.67 6.09
CA ASP A 78 -10.49 17.05 5.99
C ASP A 78 -10.66 17.78 7.33
N LYS A 79 -9.55 18.27 7.89
CA LYS A 79 -9.54 19.07 9.12
C LYS A 79 -10.27 20.42 8.96
N GLY A 80 -10.46 20.90 7.73
CA GLY A 80 -11.25 22.08 7.41
C GLY A 80 -12.74 21.86 7.70
N GLN A 81 -13.21 20.61 7.68
CA GLN A 81 -14.54 20.25 8.14
C GLN A 81 -14.55 20.22 9.68
N GLN A 82 -15.40 21.04 10.29
CA GLN A 82 -15.56 21.16 11.74
C GLN A 82 -16.33 19.97 12.35
N ILE A 83 -15.92 18.74 12.01
CA ILE A 83 -16.55 17.50 12.51
C ILE A 83 -16.10 17.28 13.96
N GLY A 84 -17.04 17.10 14.89
CA GLY A 84 -16.71 16.81 16.29
C GLY A 84 -16.05 15.43 16.47
N GLN A 85 -15.17 15.29 17.47
CA GLN A 85 -14.55 14.00 17.80
C GLN A 85 -15.58 12.87 18.04
N PRO A 86 -16.73 13.10 18.71
CA PRO A 86 -17.73 12.06 18.89
C PRO A 86 -18.27 11.48 17.57
N ILE A 87 -18.45 12.32 16.55
CA ILE A 87 -18.91 11.89 15.22
C ILE A 87 -17.80 11.07 14.53
N ILE A 88 -16.53 11.44 14.70
CA ILE A 88 -15.40 10.69 14.15
C ILE A 88 -15.30 9.31 14.79
N ASP A 89 -15.49 9.25 16.11
CA ASP A 89 -15.45 7.99 16.86
C ASP A 89 -16.63 7.09 16.47
N ALA A 90 -17.84 7.64 16.33
CA ALA A 90 -19.01 6.93 15.84
C ALA A 90 -18.79 6.39 14.42
N PHE A 91 -18.28 7.22 13.52
CA PHE A 91 -17.95 6.83 12.14
C PHE A 91 -16.93 5.70 12.11
N ARG A 92 -15.86 5.83 12.90
CA ARG A 92 -14.82 4.80 13.03
C ARG A 92 -15.40 3.49 13.54
N CYS A 93 -16.27 3.52 14.55
CA CYS A 93 -16.90 2.34 15.11
C CYS A 93 -17.79 1.64 14.09
N GLU A 94 -18.62 2.39 13.36
CA GLU A 94 -19.51 1.80 12.35
C GLU A 94 -18.74 1.22 11.16
N LEU A 95 -17.72 1.93 10.67
CA LEU A 95 -16.81 1.41 9.65
C LEU A 95 -16.10 0.14 10.11
N ALA A 96 -15.53 0.16 11.32
CA ALA A 96 -14.86 -1.01 11.87
C ALA A 96 -15.83 -2.20 11.94
N ARG A 97 -17.06 -1.99 12.40
CA ARG A 97 -18.09 -3.03 12.49
C ARG A 97 -18.40 -3.66 11.12
N ARG A 98 -18.67 -2.86 10.09
CA ARG A 98 -19.02 -3.39 8.76
C ARG A 98 -17.83 -4.05 8.07
N ILE A 99 -16.67 -3.40 8.11
CA ILE A 99 -15.44 -3.91 7.49
C ILE A 99 -15.01 -5.21 8.15
N GLN A 100 -15.03 -5.30 9.49
CA GLN A 100 -14.64 -6.53 10.21
C GLN A 100 -15.65 -7.67 10.05
N SER A 101 -16.89 -7.38 9.66
CA SER A 101 -17.85 -8.43 9.31
C SER A 101 -17.47 -9.18 8.02
N VAL A 102 -16.71 -8.53 7.12
CA VAL A 102 -16.27 -9.12 5.84
C VAL A 102 -14.79 -9.49 5.89
N PHE A 103 -13.97 -8.66 6.55
CA PHE A 103 -12.53 -8.79 6.71
C PHE A 103 -12.12 -8.75 8.20
N PRO A 104 -12.30 -9.85 8.97
CA PRO A 104 -12.20 -9.85 10.44
C PRO A 104 -10.87 -9.35 11.01
N SER A 105 -9.76 -9.55 10.29
CA SER A 105 -8.42 -9.14 10.73
C SER A 105 -8.05 -7.70 10.39
N THR A 106 -9.02 -6.87 9.99
CA THR A 106 -8.77 -5.50 9.50
C THR A 106 -8.73 -4.48 10.62
N SER A 107 -7.68 -3.66 10.62
CA SER A 107 -7.56 -2.49 11.49
C SER A 107 -8.07 -1.24 10.77
N VAL A 108 -9.02 -0.54 11.38
CA VAL A 108 -9.58 0.71 10.86
C VAL A 108 -9.10 1.91 11.67
N ILE A 109 -8.51 2.89 10.98
CA ILE A 109 -8.02 4.14 11.56
C ILE A 109 -8.71 5.29 10.85
N VAL A 110 -9.34 6.19 11.62
CA VAL A 110 -9.90 7.45 11.11
C VAL A 110 -9.18 8.59 11.80
N LYS A 111 -8.62 9.51 11.02
CA LYS A 111 -7.91 10.69 11.51
C LYS A 111 -8.32 11.94 10.74
N LYS A 112 -8.01 13.11 11.28
CA LYS A 112 -8.10 14.39 10.56
C LYS A 112 -6.76 14.74 9.91
N GLY A 113 -6.81 15.35 8.73
CA GLY A 113 -5.61 15.80 8.02
C GLY A 113 -5.90 16.96 7.07
N SER A 114 -4.85 17.49 6.44
CA SER A 114 -4.98 18.60 5.49
C SER A 114 -5.55 18.17 4.13
N VAL A 115 -5.51 16.88 3.82
CA VAL A 115 -5.98 16.30 2.55
C VAL A 115 -6.86 15.11 2.89
N ALA A 116 -8.10 15.11 2.40
CA ALA A 116 -8.99 13.97 2.56
C ALA A 116 -8.53 12.80 1.68
N GLY A 117 -8.63 11.57 2.19
CA GLY A 117 -8.21 10.40 1.43
C GLY A 117 -8.41 9.09 2.15
N VAL A 118 -8.32 8.01 1.38
CA VAL A 118 -8.41 6.62 1.86
C VAL A 118 -7.14 5.90 1.44
N GLU A 119 -6.46 5.24 2.39
CA GLU A 119 -5.30 4.41 2.14
C GLU A 119 -5.60 2.98 2.56
N LEU A 120 -5.36 2.04 1.64
CA LEU A 120 -5.61 0.62 1.83
C LEU A 120 -4.28 -0.13 1.83
N VAL A 121 -4.03 -0.90 2.88
CA VAL A 121 -2.80 -1.70 3.02
C VAL A 121 -3.17 -3.17 3.15
N GLY A 122 -2.59 -4.02 2.30
CA GLY A 122 -2.83 -5.46 2.30
C GLY A 122 -4.09 -5.91 1.55
N PHE A 123 -4.67 -5.03 0.72
CA PHE A 123 -5.76 -5.35 -0.20
C PHE A 123 -5.20 -5.47 -1.63
N ASP A 124 -4.70 -6.66 -1.97
CA ASP A 124 -4.00 -6.91 -3.24
C ASP A 124 -4.94 -7.31 -4.39
N LYS A 125 -6.16 -7.76 -4.07
CA LYS A 125 -7.17 -8.14 -5.08
C LYS A 125 -8.13 -7.01 -5.34
N ASP A 126 -8.47 -6.81 -6.61
CA ASP A 126 -9.44 -5.78 -7.02
C ASP A 126 -10.85 -6.06 -6.48
N SER A 127 -11.24 -7.33 -6.35
CA SER A 127 -12.51 -7.73 -5.70
C SER A 127 -12.61 -7.24 -4.26
N ASP A 128 -11.49 -7.28 -3.52
CA ASP A 128 -11.48 -6.90 -2.11
C ASP A 128 -11.57 -5.36 -1.98
N ARG A 129 -10.96 -4.64 -2.93
CA ARG A 129 -11.07 -3.18 -3.04
C ARG A 129 -12.48 -2.74 -3.40
N GLU A 130 -13.12 -3.41 -4.35
CA GLU A 130 -14.51 -3.13 -4.77
C GLU A 130 -15.51 -3.39 -3.63
N ALA A 131 -15.35 -4.50 -2.90
CA ALA A 131 -16.15 -4.80 -1.72
C ALA A 131 -15.97 -3.72 -0.64
N LEU A 132 -14.74 -3.24 -0.42
CA LEU A 132 -14.48 -2.19 0.55
C LEU A 132 -15.04 -0.83 0.12
N ASP A 133 -14.93 -0.47 -1.16
CA ASP A 133 -15.52 0.75 -1.71
C ASP A 133 -17.04 0.77 -1.51
N THR A 134 -17.69 -0.37 -1.75
CA THR A 134 -19.12 -0.54 -1.49
C THR A 134 -19.46 -0.29 -0.01
N ILE A 135 -18.71 -0.89 0.92
CA ILE A 135 -18.92 -0.68 2.37
C ILE A 135 -18.70 0.79 2.75
N LEU A 136 -17.64 1.42 2.25
CA LEU A 136 -17.33 2.83 2.55
C LEU A 136 -18.46 3.75 2.11
N ARG A 137 -18.98 3.53 0.90
CA ARG A 137 -20.11 4.30 0.36
C ARG A 137 -21.38 4.08 1.18
N GLU A 138 -21.72 2.83 1.48
CA GLU A 138 -22.91 2.50 2.28
C GLU A 138 -22.86 3.13 3.67
N VAL A 139 -21.71 3.09 4.36
CA VAL A 139 -21.58 3.73 5.67
C VAL A 139 -21.65 5.25 5.55
N TRP A 140 -21.09 5.83 4.49
CA TRP A 140 -21.13 7.28 4.30
C TRP A 140 -22.55 7.80 4.00
N GLU A 141 -23.34 7.04 3.24
CA GLU A 141 -24.72 7.41 2.88
C GLU A 141 -25.74 7.08 3.99
N ASP A 142 -25.44 6.10 4.84
CA ASP A 142 -26.28 5.71 5.96
C ASP A 142 -26.07 6.67 7.15
N GLU A 143 -27.04 7.55 7.40
CA GLU A 143 -26.98 8.51 8.50
C GLU A 143 -27.33 7.89 9.88
N SER A 144 -27.69 6.61 9.96
CA SER A 144 -28.22 6.00 11.20
C SER A 144 -27.20 5.85 12.35
N TRP A 145 -25.90 5.95 12.06
CA TRP A 145 -24.83 5.87 13.06
C TRP A 145 -24.40 7.24 13.62
N ARG A 146 -24.95 8.35 13.08
CA ARG A 146 -24.57 9.73 13.41
C ARG A 146 -25.28 10.32 14.62
#